data_AF-A0A1I8IYR9-F1
#
_entry.id   AF-A0A1I8IYR9-F1
#
_cell.length_a   1.000
_cell.length_b   1.000
_cell.length_c   1.000
_cell.angle_alpha   90.00
_cell.angle_beta   90.00
_cell.angle_gamma   90.00
#
_symmetry.space_group_name_H-M   'P 1'
#
loop_
_entity.id
_entity.type
_entity.pdbx_description
1 polymer ?
#
loop_
_entity_poly.entity_id
_entity_poly.type
_entity_poly.pdbx_seq_one_letter_code
_entity_poly.pdbx_strand_id
1 'polypeptide(L)'
;NSAQPTIELIFYFSVKFYPPDPHLLEDEYTRFLFALQIKRDLVNGLLPCAENTMALLASYLVQAEIGDFLEEEYLDTLYLTQLKVLPQPYTEDLLKKVMEYHKRAH
;
A
#
# COMPACT_ATOMS: atom_id res chain seq x y z
N ASN A 1 46.32 12.24 9.05
CA ASN A 1 45.05 11.59 9.44
C ASN A 1 44.06 11.62 8.29
N SER A 2 44.17 10.68 7.36
CA SER A 2 43.13 10.42 6.36
C SER A 2 42.05 9.58 7.04
N ALA A 3 40.94 10.20 7.43
CA ALA A 3 39.76 9.47 7.90
C ALA A 3 39.30 8.55 6.76
N GLN A 4 39.37 7.23 6.97
CA GLN A 4 38.78 6.29 6.02
C GLN A 4 37.25 6.44 6.08
N PRO A 5 36.54 6.45 4.93
CA PRO A 5 35.09 6.48 4.93
C PRO A 5 34.59 5.18 5.58
N THR A 6 33.88 5.30 6.69
CA THR A 6 33.16 4.19 7.30
C THR A 6 31.99 3.85 6.37
N ILE A 7 31.97 2.63 5.84
CA ILE A 7 30.84 2.14 5.04
C ILE A 7 29.67 1.95 6.00
N GLU A 8 28.65 2.81 5.88
CA GLU A 8 27.39 2.62 6.58
C GLU A 8 26.62 1.48 5.91
N LEU A 9 26.40 0.39 6.65
CA LEU A 9 25.63 -0.74 6.16
C LEU A 9 24.16 -0.55 6.53
N ILE A 10 23.32 -0.30 5.51
CA ILE A 10 21.88 -0.15 5.67
C ILE A 10 21.19 -1.48 5.32
N PHE A 11 20.42 -2.01 6.26
CA PHE A 11 19.63 -3.23 6.07
C PHE A 11 18.13 -2.89 6.13
N TYR A 12 17.36 -3.51 5.25
CA TYR A 12 15.91 -3.41 5.25
C TYR A 12 15.32 -4.79 5.55
N PHE A 13 14.34 -4.82 6.46
CA PHE A 13 13.48 -5.99 6.60
C PHE A 13 12.55 -6.04 5.39
N SER A 14 12.53 -7.18 4.70
CA SER A 14 11.71 -7.39 3.51
C SER A 14 11.17 -8.82 3.45
N VAL A 15 9.98 -8.98 2.86
CA VAL A 15 9.44 -10.30 2.50
C VAL A 15 10.26 -10.86 1.34
N LYS A 16 10.67 -12.13 1.46
CA LYS A 16 11.39 -12.87 0.41
C LYS A 16 10.51 -13.87 -0.32
N PHE A 17 9.50 -14.40 0.36
CA PHE A 17 8.59 -15.42 -0.17
C PHE A 17 7.15 -15.02 0.14
N TYR A 18 6.35 -14.81 -0.89
CA TYR A 18 4.93 -14.49 -0.75
C TYR A 18 4.14 -15.80 -0.75
N PRO A 19 3.31 -16.07 0.28
CA PRO A 19 2.46 -17.24 0.27
C PRO A 19 1.42 -17.12 -0.87
N PRO A 20 1.01 -18.23 -1.49
CA PRO A 20 0.00 -18.20 -2.54
C PRO A 20 -1.38 -17.77 -2.03
N ASP A 21 -1.63 -17.93 -0.73
CA ASP A 21 -2.85 -17.51 -0.05
C ASP A 21 -2.50 -16.79 1.27
N PRO A 22 -2.93 -15.52 1.49
CA PRO A 22 -2.73 -14.79 2.73
C PRO A 22 -3.25 -15.49 3.99
N HIS A 23 -4.27 -16.36 3.87
CA HIS A 23 -4.81 -17.12 5.00
C HIS A 23 -3.86 -18.18 5.54
N LEU A 24 -2.80 -18.51 4.79
CA LEU A 24 -1.73 -19.41 5.25
C LEU A 24 -0.84 -18.75 6.31
N LEU A 25 -0.93 -17.42 6.47
CA LEU A 25 -0.28 -16.71 7.57
C LEU A 25 -1.18 -16.81 8.80
N GLU A 26 -0.86 -17.69 9.74
CA GLU A 26 -1.65 -17.89 10.97
C GLU A 26 -1.52 -16.69 11.93
N ASP A 27 -0.32 -16.11 12.01
CA ASP A 27 0.01 -15.03 12.93
C ASP A 27 -0.39 -13.65 12.38
N GLU A 28 -1.10 -12.88 13.21
CA GLU A 28 -1.62 -11.56 12.87
C GLU A 28 -0.49 -10.53 12.64
N TYR A 29 0.57 -10.60 13.45
CA TYR A 29 1.71 -9.71 13.31
C TYR A 29 2.44 -9.95 11.98
N THR A 30 2.58 -11.21 11.58
CA THR A 30 3.12 -11.58 10.27
C THR A 30 2.23 -11.05 9.14
N ARG A 31 0.90 -11.21 9.22
CA ARG A 31 -0.02 -10.62 8.23
C ARG A 31 0.14 -9.11 8.11
N PHE A 32 0.30 -8.42 9.24
CA PHE A 32 0.57 -6.98 9.26
C PHE A 32 1.89 -6.62 8.57
N LEU A 33 2.99 -7.34 8.86
CA LEU A 33 4.28 -7.12 8.18
C LEU A 33 4.19 -7.36 6.66
N PHE A 34 3.42 -8.36 6.23
CA PHE A 34 3.15 -8.60 4.82
C PHE A 34 2.35 -7.46 4.18
N ALA A 35 1.33 -6.94 4.85
CA ALA A 35 0.58 -5.78 4.38
C ALA A 35 1.48 -4.54 4.22
N LEU A 36 2.40 -4.30 5.17
CA LEU A 36 3.38 -3.21 5.08
C LEU A 36 4.35 -3.40 3.91
N GLN A 37 4.79 -4.63 3.65
CA GLN A 37 5.62 -4.92 2.47
C GLN A 37 4.85 -4.62 1.18
N ILE A 38 3.61 -5.11 1.06
CA ILE A 38 2.77 -4.88 -0.12
C ILE A 38 2.57 -3.38 -0.34
N LYS A 39 2.28 -2.62 0.73
CA LYS A 39 2.20 -1.15 0.68
C LYS A 39 3.48 -0.55 0.10
N ARG A 40 4.64 -0.93 0.65
CA ARG A 40 5.95 -0.43 0.19
C ARG A 40 6.16 -0.73 -1.29
N ASP A 41 5.89 -1.97 -1.72
CA ASP A 41 6.14 -2.39 -3.09
C ASP A 41 5.17 -1.73 -4.07
N LEU A 42 3.90 -1.55 -3.67
CA LEU A 42 2.89 -0.86 -4.45
C LEU A 42 3.28 0.62 -4.69
N VAL A 43 3.60 1.35 -3.62
CA VAL A 43 3.94 2.79 -3.69
C VAL A 43 5.23 3.05 -4.47
N ASN A 44 6.21 2.14 -4.37
CA ASN A 44 7.47 2.25 -5.11
C ASN A 44 7.40 1.68 -6.54
N GLY A 45 6.24 1.15 -6.98
CA GLY A 45 6.09 0.55 -8.30
C GLY A 45 6.86 -0.77 -8.49
N LEU A 46 7.23 -1.44 -7.38
CA LEU A 46 7.94 -2.71 -7.37
C LEU A 46 7.02 -3.93 -7.45
N LEU A 47 5.70 -3.72 -7.38
CA LEU A 47 4.68 -4.77 -7.50
C LEU A 47 3.91 -4.64 -8.84
N PRO A 48 4.36 -5.31 -9.92
CA PRO A 48 3.63 -5.31 -11.18
C PRO A 48 2.29 -6.02 -11.01
N CYS A 49 1.20 -5.30 -11.24
CA CYS A 49 -0.14 -5.86 -11.17
C CYS A 49 -1.09 -5.13 -12.12
N ALA A 50 -2.25 -5.73 -12.40
CA ALA A 50 -3.29 -5.08 -13.17
C ALA A 50 -3.86 -3.88 -12.38
N GLU A 51 -4.34 -2.86 -13.09
CA GLU A 51 -4.85 -1.63 -12.47
C GLU A 51 -5.99 -1.90 -11.47
N ASN A 52 -6.86 -2.88 -11.74
CA ASN A 52 -7.93 -3.25 -10.82
C ASN A 52 -7.38 -3.85 -9.51
N THR A 53 -6.35 -4.69 -9.60
CA THR A 53 -5.68 -5.26 -8.42
C THR A 53 -4.98 -4.16 -7.62
N MET A 54 -4.29 -3.24 -8.30
CA MET A 54 -3.67 -2.07 -7.68
C MET A 54 -4.69 -1.22 -6.93
N ALA A 55 -5.82 -0.92 -7.58
CA ALA A 55 -6.89 -0.13 -6.99
C ALA A 55 -7.51 -0.82 -5.77
N LEU A 56 -7.72 -2.13 -5.84
CA LEU A 56 -8.23 -2.92 -4.72
C LEU A 56 -7.25 -2.90 -3.54
N LEU A 57 -5.97 -3.17 -3.78
CA LEU A 57 -4.95 -3.13 -2.74
C LEU A 57 -4.84 -1.74 -2.09
N ALA A 58 -4.83 -0.69 -2.91
CA ALA A 58 -4.81 0.69 -2.41
C ALA A 58 -6.06 1.00 -1.58
N SER A 59 -7.25 0.49 -1.93
CA SER A 59 -8.46 0.68 -1.13
C SER A 59 -8.34 0.07 0.27
N TYR A 60 -7.70 -1.10 0.41
CA TYR A 60 -7.43 -1.69 1.73
C TYR A 60 -6.42 -0.88 2.53
N LEU A 61 -5.42 -0.29 1.87
CA LEU A 61 -4.46 0.60 2.54
C LEU A 61 -5.14 1.88 3.03
N VAL A 62 -6.05 2.45 2.24
CA VAL A 62 -6.86 3.61 2.62
C VAL A 62 -7.71 3.26 3.83
N GLN A 63 -8.48 2.16 3.76
CA GLN A 63 -9.30 1.66 4.86
C GLN A 63 -8.48 1.47 6.14
N ALA A 64 -7.26 0.96 6.04
CA ALA A 64 -6.37 0.77 7.18
C ALA A 64 -5.83 2.09 7.78
N GLU A 65 -5.74 3.17 6.98
CA GLU A 65 -5.25 4.48 7.45
C GLU A 65 -6.35 5.37 8.02
N ILE A 66 -7.54 5.39 7.39
CA ILE A 66 -8.60 6.36 7.72
C ILE A 66 -9.92 5.72 8.16
N GLY A 67 -10.00 4.38 8.19
CA GLY A 67 -11.22 3.65 8.53
C GLY A 67 -12.21 3.63 7.38
N ASP A 68 -13.49 3.42 7.72
CA ASP A 68 -14.58 3.28 6.76
C ASP A 68 -14.81 4.53 5.92
N PHE A 69 -15.33 4.35 4.71
CA PHE A 69 -15.73 5.45 3.85
C PHE A 69 -16.92 6.23 4.46
N LEU A 70 -16.72 7.53 4.70
CA LEU A 70 -17.75 8.46 5.16
C LEU A 70 -18.21 9.38 4.01
N GLU A 71 -19.47 9.25 3.57
CA GLU A 71 -20.04 10.06 2.48
C GLU A 71 -20.00 11.57 2.74
N GLU A 72 -20.04 11.97 4.01
CA GLU A 72 -20.02 13.38 4.43
C GLU A 72 -18.60 13.98 4.38
N GLU A 73 -17.56 13.15 4.46
CA GLU A 73 -16.16 13.59 4.56
C GLU A 73 -15.40 13.40 3.23
N TYR A 74 -15.63 12.28 2.54
CA TYR A 74 -14.89 11.90 1.34
C TYR A 74 -15.70 12.19 0.07
N LEU A 75 -15.90 13.47 -0.23
CA LEU A 75 -16.75 13.94 -1.33
C LEU A 75 -16.20 13.61 -2.73
N ASP A 76 -14.88 13.58 -2.88
CA ASP A 76 -14.19 13.36 -4.15
C ASP A 76 -12.95 12.47 -3.95
N THR A 77 -12.12 12.31 -4.98
CA THR A 77 -10.90 11.51 -4.90
C THR A 77 -9.71 12.24 -4.27
N LEU A 78 -9.87 13.49 -3.83
CA LEU A 78 -8.75 14.32 -3.37
C LEU A 78 -8.15 13.79 -2.06
N TYR A 79 -8.95 13.20 -1.18
CA TYR A 79 -8.44 12.60 0.07
C TYR A 79 -7.38 11.52 -0.20
N LEU A 80 -7.52 10.77 -1.31
CA LEU A 80 -6.56 9.73 -1.70
C LEU A 80 -5.17 10.29 -2.04
N THR A 81 -5.11 11.54 -2.51
CA THR A 81 -3.84 12.17 -2.89
C THR A 81 -2.93 12.45 -1.68
N GLN A 82 -3.50 12.50 -0.48
CA GLN A 82 -2.78 12.79 0.77
C GLN A 82 -2.16 11.53 1.41
N LEU A 83 -2.71 10.35 1.11
CA LEU A 83 -2.41 9.10 1.83
C LEU A 83 -1.16 8.35 1.31
N LYS A 84 -0.57 8.79 0.18
CA LYS A 84 0.62 8.15 -0.43
C LYS A 84 0.50 6.62 -0.55
N VAL A 85 -0.69 6.13 -0.91
CA VAL A 85 -1.01 4.70 -1.05
C VAL A 85 -0.79 4.15 -2.46
N LEU A 86 -0.49 5.03 -3.43
CA LEU A 86 -0.31 4.69 -4.85
C LEU A 86 1.04 5.17 -5.38
N PRO A 87 1.60 4.49 -6.39
CA PRO A 87 2.75 4.99 -7.13
C PRO A 87 2.38 6.25 -7.92
N GLN A 88 3.31 7.21 -7.98
CA GLN A 88 3.17 8.41 -8.80
C GLN A 88 3.85 8.23 -10.16
N PRO A 89 3.29 8.79 -11.25
CA PRO A 89 2.03 9.54 -11.32
C PRO A 89 0.80 8.63 -11.36
N TYR A 90 -0.30 9.04 -10.71
CA TYR A 90 -1.58 8.34 -10.76
C TYR A 90 -2.56 9.02 -11.73
N THR A 91 -3.47 8.23 -12.31
CA THR A 91 -4.54 8.70 -13.21
C THR A 91 -5.83 8.95 -12.42
N GLU A 92 -6.70 9.82 -12.92
CA GLU A 92 -8.03 10.03 -12.31
C GLU A 92 -8.86 8.75 -12.27
N ASP A 93 -8.76 7.91 -13.31
CA ASP A 93 -9.53 6.66 -13.40
C ASP A 93 -9.10 5.67 -12.31
N LEU A 94 -7.79 5.60 -12.02
CA LEU A 94 -7.27 4.80 -10.92
C LEU A 94 -7.81 5.29 -9.58
N LEU A 95 -7.80 6.61 -9.34
CA LEU A 95 -8.31 7.19 -8.10
C LEU A 95 -9.82 6.93 -7.93
N LYS A 96 -10.61 7.04 -9.00
CA LYS A 96 -12.05 6.74 -8.97
C LYS A 96 -12.30 5.28 -8.60
N LYS A 97 -11.53 4.34 -9.17
CA LYS A 97 -11.62 2.92 -8.82
C LYS A 97 -11.26 2.66 -7.37
N VAL A 98 -10.19 3.29 -6.86
CA VAL A 98 -9.81 3.16 -5.44
C VAL A 98 -10.93 3.64 -4.53
N MET A 99 -11.52 4.80 -4.82
CA MET A 99 -12.65 5.32 -4.08
C MET A 99 -13.88 4.40 -4.17
N GLU A 100 -14.17 3.83 -5.33
CA GLU A 100 -15.25 2.85 -5.53
C GLU A 100 -15.06 1.59 -4.68
N TYR A 101 -13.83 1.07 -4.61
CA TYR A 101 -13.52 -0.08 -3.77
C TYR A 101 -13.55 0.27 -2.28
N HIS A 102 -13.05 1.44 -1.89
CA HIS A 102 -13.10 1.90 -0.50
C HIS A 102 -14.55 2.02 0.00
N LYS A 103 -15.48 2.50 -0.84
CA LYS A 103 -16.92 2.51 -0.54
C LYS A 103 -17.53 1.11 -0.31
N ARG A 104 -16.92 0.06 -0.82
CA ARG A 104 -17.42 -1.33 -0.75
C ARG A 104 -16.73 -2.15 0.33
N ALA A 105 -15.63 -1.66 0.90
CA ALA A 105 -14.96 -2.31 2.01
C ALA A 105 -15.82 -2.11 3.27
N HIS A 106 -16.50 -3.18 3.68
CA HIS A 106 -17.19 -3.31 4.96
C HIS A 106 -16.47 -4.36 5.80
#